data_AF-A0A4S8ISU6-F1
#
_entry.id   AF-A0A4S8ISU6-F1
#
_cell.length_a   1.000
_cell.length_b   1.000
_cell.length_c   1.000
_cell.angle_alpha   90.00
_cell.angle_beta   90.00
_cell.angle_gamma   90.00
#
_symmetry.space_group_name_H-M   'P 1'
#
loop_
_entity.id
_entity.type
_entity.pdbx_description
1 polymer ?
#
loop_
_entity_poly.entity_id
_entity_poly.type
_entity_poly.pdbx_seq_one_letter_code
_entity_poly.pdbx_strand_id
1 'polypeptide(L)'
;MGPGFQSDTHGNGVNCTLSLTDLGQFVITASDGLRVWSSKVPYTAKTGKYAAVLRPNGQVAVYGPALRSTPDFNLSAAGSRGAEQTALGKVENVLFSSQILDEQDKLATRDYTLVRRGDCNLALVKAPAIVAWQSGTVGKGAHCFLRHDHKRPARRGRRP
;
A
#
# COMPACT_ATOMS: atom_id res chain seq x y z
N MET A 1 12.54 -4.71 -25.18
CA MET A 1 11.30 -5.12 -24.48
C MET A 1 11.59 -6.45 -23.82
N GLY A 2 11.69 -6.49 -22.49
CA GLY A 2 11.83 -7.75 -21.76
C GLY A 2 10.49 -8.50 -21.70
N PRO A 3 10.49 -9.82 -21.49
CA PRO A 3 9.24 -10.57 -21.35
C PRO A 3 8.43 -10.00 -20.17
N GLY A 4 7.19 -9.60 -20.44
CA GLY A 4 6.23 -9.24 -19.40
C GLY A 4 5.81 -10.46 -18.58
N PHE A 5 5.18 -10.22 -17.44
CA PHE A 5 4.53 -11.29 -16.67
C PHE A 5 3.18 -11.65 -17.32
N GLN A 6 2.96 -12.93 -17.62
CA GLN A 6 1.67 -13.45 -18.12
C GLN A 6 1.28 -14.75 -17.39
N SER A 7 -0.02 -15.04 -17.32
CA SER A 7 -0.56 -16.25 -16.68
C SER A 7 -0.69 -17.45 -17.63
N ASP A 8 -0.56 -17.23 -18.95
CA ASP A 8 -0.73 -18.25 -20.00
C ASP A 8 -2.08 -18.98 -19.95
N THR A 9 -3.15 -18.27 -19.58
CA THR A 9 -4.51 -18.84 -19.38
C THR A 9 -5.49 -18.57 -20.52
N HIS A 10 -5.00 -18.16 -21.69
CA HIS A 10 -5.88 -17.83 -22.83
C HIS A 10 -6.71 -19.05 -23.25
N GLY A 11 -8.03 -18.89 -23.35
CA GLY A 11 -8.97 -19.96 -23.73
C GLY A 11 -9.34 -20.94 -22.62
N ASN A 12 -8.77 -20.81 -21.41
CA ASN A 12 -9.00 -21.75 -20.30
C ASN A 12 -10.21 -21.41 -19.42
N GLY A 13 -11.09 -20.51 -19.86
CA GLY A 13 -12.30 -20.12 -19.13
C GLY A 13 -13.04 -18.96 -19.78
N VAL A 14 -14.28 -18.72 -19.32
CA VAL A 14 -15.16 -17.64 -19.79
C VAL A 14 -15.41 -16.67 -18.63
N ASN A 15 -15.34 -15.37 -18.91
CA ASN A 15 -15.58 -14.29 -17.95
C ASN A 15 -14.73 -14.43 -16.67
N CYS A 16 -13.43 -14.63 -16.85
CA CYS A 16 -12.51 -14.86 -15.75
C CYS A 16 -12.25 -13.60 -14.93
N THR A 17 -12.08 -13.77 -13.61
CA THR A 17 -11.72 -12.71 -12.67
C THR A 17 -10.40 -13.03 -12.00
N LEU A 18 -9.60 -12.00 -11.71
CA LEU A 18 -8.39 -12.10 -10.91
C LEU A 18 -8.69 -11.67 -9.47
N SER A 19 -8.28 -12.48 -8.50
CA SER A 19 -8.36 -12.18 -7.08
C SER A 19 -6.99 -12.32 -6.40
N LEU A 20 -6.83 -11.61 -5.28
CA LEU A 20 -5.67 -11.74 -4.39
C LEU A 20 -6.16 -12.36 -3.08
N THR A 21 -5.61 -13.53 -2.73
CA THR A 21 -6.03 -14.26 -1.53
C THR A 21 -5.45 -13.66 -0.27
N ASP A 22 -5.94 -14.13 0.87
CA ASP A 22 -5.42 -13.85 2.21
C ASP A 22 -4.02 -14.45 2.47
N LEU A 23 -3.45 -15.19 1.52
CA LEU A 23 -2.06 -15.67 1.52
C LEU A 23 -1.17 -14.88 0.53
N GLY A 24 -1.72 -13.83 -0.10
CA GLY A 24 -1.02 -13.06 -1.12
C GLY A 24 -0.87 -13.80 -2.45
N GLN A 25 -1.75 -14.77 -2.73
CA GLN A 25 -1.76 -15.53 -3.98
C GLN A 25 -2.63 -14.84 -5.02
N PHE A 26 -2.15 -14.71 -6.26
CA PHE A 26 -3.02 -14.38 -7.38
C PHE A 26 -3.77 -15.62 -7.83
N VAL A 27 -5.09 -15.53 -7.96
CA VAL A 27 -5.94 -16.62 -8.42
C VAL A 27 -6.86 -16.12 -9.53
N ILE A 28 -6.87 -16.82 -10.65
CA ILE A 28 -7.82 -16.59 -11.75
C ILE A 28 -8.93 -17.62 -11.63
N THR A 29 -10.17 -17.15 -11.54
CA THR A 29 -11.38 -17.98 -11.49
C THR A 29 -12.28 -17.68 -12.68
N ALA A 30 -12.84 -18.70 -13.31
CA ALA A 30 -13.87 -18.56 -14.32
C ALA A 30 -15.24 -18.23 -13.68
N SER A 31 -16.20 -17.82 -14.50
CA SER A 31 -17.54 -17.43 -14.04
C SER A 31 -18.36 -18.55 -13.41
N ASP A 32 -18.03 -19.80 -13.70
CA ASP A 32 -18.57 -21.01 -13.06
C ASP A 32 -17.93 -21.32 -11.69
N GLY A 33 -16.97 -20.50 -11.25
CA GLY A 33 -16.23 -20.67 -10.01
C GLY A 33 -15.00 -21.59 -10.12
N LEU A 34 -14.73 -22.17 -11.29
CA LEU A 34 -13.55 -23.03 -11.47
C LEU A 34 -12.26 -22.20 -11.44
N ARG A 35 -11.27 -22.70 -10.69
CA ARG A 35 -9.95 -22.11 -10.64
C ARG A 35 -9.18 -22.44 -11.91
N VAL A 36 -8.94 -21.42 -12.74
CA VAL A 36 -8.21 -21.52 -14.00
C VAL A 36 -6.70 -21.52 -13.76
N TRP A 37 -6.23 -20.71 -12.80
CA TRP A 37 -4.81 -20.59 -12.50
C TRP A 37 -4.56 -20.01 -11.11
N SER A 38 -3.38 -20.27 -10.57
CA SER A 38 -2.90 -19.59 -9.37
C SER A 38 -1.39 -19.40 -9.36
N SER A 39 -0.92 -18.27 -8.86
CA SER A 39 0.50 -18.04 -8.62
C SER A 39 1.03 -18.96 -7.53
N LYS A 40 2.35 -19.10 -7.45
CA LYS A 40 2.98 -19.76 -6.29
C LYS A 40 2.74 -18.93 -5.04
N VAL A 41 2.44 -19.60 -3.93
CA VAL A 41 2.44 -19.00 -2.60
C VAL A 41 3.81 -19.21 -1.98
N PRO A 42 4.49 -18.17 -1.48
CA PRO A 42 5.72 -18.35 -0.71
C PRO A 42 5.44 -19.23 0.53
N TYR A 43 6.32 -20.18 0.83
CA TYR A 43 6.18 -21.04 2.03
C TYR A 43 6.13 -20.25 3.35
N THR A 44 6.64 -19.01 3.35
CA THR A 44 6.64 -18.10 4.50
C THR A 44 5.42 -17.18 4.55
N ALA A 45 4.49 -17.32 3.61
CA ALA A 45 3.26 -16.52 3.57
C ALA A 45 2.44 -16.77 4.85
N LYS A 46 1.87 -15.69 5.37
CA LYS A 46 1.01 -15.71 6.56
C LYS A 46 -0.37 -15.24 6.15
N THR A 47 -1.41 -15.82 6.71
CA THR A 47 -2.76 -15.34 6.48
C THR A 47 -2.92 -13.87 6.91
N GLY A 48 -3.52 -13.02 6.08
CA GLY A 48 -3.77 -11.62 6.39
C GLY A 48 -4.24 -10.78 5.20
N LYS A 49 -4.26 -9.46 5.38
CA LYS A 49 -4.60 -8.51 4.31
C LYS A 49 -3.37 -8.22 3.45
N TYR A 50 -3.50 -8.48 2.15
CA TYR A 50 -2.47 -8.25 1.15
C TYR A 50 -2.89 -7.18 0.15
N ALA A 51 -1.91 -6.50 -0.45
CA ALA A 51 -2.12 -5.55 -1.53
C ALA A 51 -1.16 -5.85 -2.69
N ALA A 52 -1.71 -5.89 -3.92
CA ALA A 52 -0.92 -5.92 -5.15
C ALA A 52 -0.66 -4.49 -5.63
N VAL A 53 0.60 -4.16 -5.90
CA VAL A 53 1.03 -2.83 -6.33
C VAL A 53 1.83 -2.96 -7.61
N LEU A 54 1.40 -2.27 -8.67
CA LEU A 54 2.20 -2.08 -9.88
C LEU A 54 3.22 -0.97 -9.62
N ARG A 55 4.50 -1.32 -9.61
CA ARG A 55 5.58 -0.36 -9.35
C ARG A 55 5.89 0.46 -10.60
N PRO A 56 6.48 1.67 -10.45
CA PRO A 56 6.87 2.50 -11.60
C PRO A 56 7.84 1.82 -12.59
N ASN A 57 8.58 0.80 -12.14
CA ASN A 57 9.48 0.01 -12.98
C ASN A 57 8.77 -1.16 -13.72
N GLY A 58 7.44 -1.21 -13.71
CA GLY A 58 6.64 -2.23 -14.39
C GLY A 58 6.53 -3.57 -13.65
N GLN A 59 7.12 -3.72 -12.46
CA GLN A 59 7.00 -4.96 -11.69
C GLN A 59 5.76 -4.91 -10.78
N VAL A 60 4.94 -5.97 -10.81
CA VAL A 60 3.89 -6.19 -9.82
C VAL A 60 4.50 -6.83 -8.58
N ALA A 61 4.25 -6.24 -7.40
CA ALA A 61 4.66 -6.78 -6.12
C ALA A 61 3.45 -6.94 -5.20
N VAL A 62 3.46 -8.01 -4.40
CA VAL A 62 2.45 -8.27 -3.36
C VAL A 62 3.04 -7.95 -2.00
N TYR A 63 2.38 -7.09 -1.23
CA TYR A 63 2.79 -6.67 0.10
C TYR A 63 1.77 -7.14 1.14
N GLY A 64 2.26 -7.71 2.25
CA GLY A 64 1.43 -8.10 3.39
C GLY A 64 1.99 -9.29 4.20
N PRO A 65 1.35 -9.64 5.33
CA PRO A 65 0.35 -8.84 6.04
C PRO A 65 0.96 -7.53 6.57
N ALA A 66 0.13 -6.53 6.89
CA ALA A 66 0.60 -5.26 7.40
C ALA A 66 1.47 -5.45 8.66
N LEU A 67 2.71 -4.94 8.64
CA LEU A 67 3.59 -5.00 9.80
C LEU A 67 3.13 -4.03 10.90
N ARG A 68 2.64 -2.85 10.50
CA ARG A 68 2.02 -1.84 11.36
C ARG A 68 0.92 -1.11 10.61
N SER A 69 -0.15 -0.79 11.33
CA SER A 69 -1.28 -0.01 10.84
C SER A 69 -1.64 1.06 11.86
N THR A 70 -2.13 2.20 11.39
CA THR A 70 -2.88 3.12 12.25
C THR A 70 -4.24 2.52 12.57
N PRO A 71 -4.90 2.90 13.68
CA PRO A 71 -6.27 2.48 13.97
C PRO A 71 -7.24 2.79 12.81
N ASP A 72 -8.30 1.99 12.69
CA ASP A 72 -9.37 2.24 11.72
C ASP A 72 -10.29 3.36 12.26
N PHE A 73 -10.08 4.59 11.79
CA PHE A 73 -10.82 5.77 12.26
C PHE A 73 -12.13 6.05 11.48
N ASN A 74 -12.77 5.02 10.91
CA ASN A 74 -14.07 5.19 10.26
C ASN A 74 -15.18 5.44 11.30
N LEU A 75 -15.20 6.66 11.86
CA LEU A 75 -16.36 7.21 12.57
C LEU A 75 -17.48 7.47 11.55
N SER A 76 -18.57 6.71 11.71
CA SER A 76 -19.95 6.99 11.24
C SER A 76 -20.09 7.67 9.86
N ALA A 77 -20.21 6.88 8.80
CA ALA A 77 -20.83 7.33 7.55
C ALA A 77 -22.35 7.40 7.74
N ALA A 78 -22.85 8.53 8.27
CA ALA A 78 -24.20 8.98 8.00
C ALA A 78 -24.12 10.03 6.88
N GLY A 79 -24.70 9.72 5.72
CA GLY A 79 -24.92 10.69 4.63
C GLY A 79 -24.23 10.35 3.32
N SER A 80 -24.83 9.43 2.56
CA SER A 80 -24.55 9.14 1.16
C SER A 80 -24.83 10.36 0.27
N ARG A 81 -24.02 10.57 -0.79
CA ARG A 81 -24.48 10.84 -2.16
C ARG A 81 -23.29 10.83 -3.11
N GLY A 82 -23.39 9.99 -4.14
CA GLY A 82 -22.33 9.82 -5.12
C GLY A 82 -22.18 11.02 -6.04
N ALA A 83 -20.98 11.16 -6.60
CA ALA A 83 -20.79 11.51 -8.00
C ALA A 83 -19.36 11.13 -8.39
N GLU A 84 -19.28 10.59 -9.59
CA GLU A 84 -18.13 10.67 -10.49
C GLU A 84 -16.89 9.85 -10.13
N GLN A 85 -16.76 8.72 -10.84
CA GLN A 85 -15.47 8.18 -11.26
C GLN A 85 -14.76 9.23 -12.14
N THR A 86 -14.29 10.32 -11.54
CA THR A 86 -13.27 11.15 -12.15
C THR A 86 -12.04 10.26 -12.21
N ALA A 87 -11.47 10.08 -13.41
CA ALA A 87 -10.28 9.29 -13.68
C ALA A 87 -9.28 9.48 -12.53
N LEU A 88 -9.01 8.39 -11.79
CA LEU A 88 -8.11 8.40 -10.65
C LEU A 88 -6.76 8.92 -11.15
N GLY A 89 -6.52 10.22 -10.96
CA GLY A 89 -5.20 10.81 -11.08
C GLY A 89 -4.23 9.97 -10.25
N LYS A 90 -2.99 9.86 -10.72
CA LYS A 90 -1.92 9.08 -10.10
C LYS A 90 -2.02 9.18 -8.57
N VAL A 91 -2.54 8.14 -7.94
CA VAL A 91 -2.71 8.10 -6.50
C VAL A 91 -1.34 7.82 -5.93
N GLU A 92 -0.70 8.85 -5.37
CA GLU A 92 0.53 8.70 -4.62
C GLU A 92 0.17 8.19 -3.23
N ASN A 93 -0.20 6.92 -3.10
CA ASN A 93 -0.60 6.29 -1.84
C ASN A 93 0.41 5.24 -1.34
N VAL A 94 1.52 5.05 -2.05
CA VAL A 94 2.54 4.06 -1.69
C VAL A 94 3.87 4.76 -1.50
N LEU A 95 4.50 4.53 -0.35
CA LEU A 95 5.89 4.89 -0.08
C LEU A 95 6.72 3.61 0.00
N PHE A 96 7.61 3.41 -0.96
CA PHE A 96 8.54 2.29 -0.96
C PHE A 96 9.70 2.53 0.01
N SER A 97 10.33 1.44 0.47
CA SER A 97 11.55 1.55 1.25
C SER A 97 12.59 2.39 0.51
N SER A 98 13.34 3.23 1.23
CA SER A 98 14.30 4.23 0.73
C SER A 98 13.72 5.50 0.10
N GLN A 99 12.41 5.55 -0.16
CA GLN A 99 11.76 6.81 -0.52
C GLN A 99 11.56 7.67 0.73
N ILE A 100 11.54 8.98 0.49
CA ILE A 100 11.42 10.01 1.52
C ILE A 100 10.14 10.79 1.25
N LEU A 101 9.42 11.09 2.32
CA LEU A 101 8.32 12.05 2.32
C LEU A 101 8.83 13.34 2.99
N ASP A 102 8.93 14.44 2.24
CA ASP A 102 9.39 15.75 2.71
C ASP A 102 8.24 16.76 2.91
N GLU A 103 8.48 18.08 2.82
CA GLU A 103 7.42 19.11 3.00
C GLU A 103 6.47 19.21 1.81
N GLN A 104 6.97 18.83 0.65
CA GLN A 104 6.30 19.00 -0.64
C GLN A 104 5.53 17.73 -1.01
N ASP A 105 5.96 16.59 -0.48
CA ASP A 105 5.35 15.29 -0.73
C ASP A 105 4.29 14.89 0.31
N LYS A 106 3.33 14.09 -0.14
CA LYS A 106 2.29 13.51 0.71
C LYS A 106 1.83 12.18 0.13
N LEU A 107 1.36 11.28 1.00
CA LEU A 107 0.59 10.13 0.53
C LEU A 107 -0.90 10.45 0.63
N ALA A 108 -1.63 10.35 -0.48
CA ALA A 108 -3.04 10.70 -0.52
C ALA A 108 -3.89 9.58 -1.11
N THR A 109 -5.08 9.37 -0.55
CA THR A 109 -6.13 8.52 -1.12
C THR A 109 -7.50 9.07 -0.72
N ARG A 110 -8.33 9.42 -1.72
CA ARG A 110 -9.64 10.06 -1.49
C ARG A 110 -9.50 11.26 -0.53
N ASP A 111 -10.17 11.19 0.62
CA ASP A 111 -10.19 12.24 1.64
C ASP A 111 -9.04 12.14 2.63
N TYR A 112 -8.22 11.08 2.58
CA TYR A 112 -7.15 10.82 3.53
C TYR A 112 -5.80 11.26 2.97
N THR A 113 -5.03 11.98 3.78
CA THR A 113 -3.66 12.41 3.45
C THR A 113 -2.73 12.13 4.63
N LEU A 114 -1.70 11.32 4.40
CA LEU A 114 -0.55 11.20 5.31
C LEU A 114 0.51 12.21 4.88
N VAL A 115 0.82 13.16 5.75
CA VAL A 115 1.71 14.29 5.45
C VAL A 115 2.72 14.51 6.57
N ARG A 116 3.95 14.85 6.18
CA ARG A 116 4.98 15.36 7.08
C ARG A 116 4.84 16.88 7.13
N ARG A 117 4.51 17.41 8.31
CA ARG A 117 4.29 18.85 8.53
C ARG A 117 5.60 19.59 8.82
N GLY A 118 5.62 20.91 8.61
CA GLY A 118 6.79 21.76 8.87
C GLY A 118 7.23 21.78 10.34
N ASP A 119 6.35 21.43 11.28
CA ASP A 119 6.61 21.34 12.72
C ASP A 119 7.27 20.01 13.15
N CYS A 120 7.77 19.22 12.21
CA CYS A 120 8.32 17.87 12.40
C CYS A 120 7.30 16.80 12.83
N ASN A 121 6.00 17.09 12.77
CA ASN A 121 4.96 16.11 13.06
C ASN A 121 4.56 15.32 11.79
N LEU A 122 4.34 14.02 11.93
CA LEU A 122 3.70 13.19 10.89
C LEU A 122 2.23 13.06 11.26
N ALA A 123 1.32 13.39 10.33
CA ALA A 123 -0.11 13.37 10.58
C ALA A 123 -0.89 12.67 9.47
N LEU A 124 -1.90 11.88 9.86
CA LEU A 124 -2.95 11.39 8.98
C LEU A 124 -4.15 12.34 9.11
N VAL A 125 -4.48 13.02 8.01
CA VAL A 125 -5.57 14.01 7.93
C VAL A 125 -6.70 13.45 7.08
N LYS A 126 -7.95 13.69 7.49
CA LYS A 126 -9.17 13.44 6.71
C LYS A 126 -9.79 14.78 6.31
N ALA A 127 -10.15 14.97 5.05
CA ALA A 127 -10.83 16.18 4.58
C ALA A 127 -12.13 16.43 5.39
N PRO A 128 -12.49 17.71 5.69
CA PRO A 128 -11.81 18.92 5.22
C PRO A 128 -10.57 19.35 6.05
N ALA A 129 -10.35 18.85 7.27
CA ALA A 129 -9.13 19.17 8.07
C ALA A 129 -8.97 18.33 9.36
N ILE A 130 -9.65 17.19 9.49
CA ILE A 130 -9.67 16.40 10.73
C ILE A 130 -8.34 15.66 10.86
N VAL A 131 -7.59 15.88 11.95
CA VAL A 131 -6.40 15.07 12.27
C VAL A 131 -6.88 13.75 12.88
N ALA A 132 -6.85 12.69 12.08
CA ALA A 132 -7.24 11.35 12.53
C ALA A 132 -6.17 10.71 13.42
N TRP A 133 -4.89 10.98 13.13
CA TRP A 133 -3.74 10.49 13.93
C TRP A 133 -2.51 11.39 13.74
N GLN A 134 -1.61 11.41 14.74
CA GLN A 134 -0.33 12.11 14.67
C GLN A 134 0.79 11.41 15.48
N SER A 135 2.05 11.64 15.09
CA SER A 135 3.23 11.03 15.73
C SER A 135 3.66 11.68 17.06
N GLY A 136 3.20 12.90 17.37
CA GLY A 136 3.58 13.60 18.60
C GLY A 136 5.04 14.06 18.61
N THR A 137 5.55 14.46 17.45
CA THR A 137 6.94 14.90 17.25
C THR A 137 7.08 16.40 16.98
N VAL A 138 6.01 17.16 17.28
CA VAL A 138 5.96 18.62 17.17
C VAL A 138 7.15 19.25 17.90
N GLY A 139 7.91 20.10 17.20
CA GLY A 139 9.01 20.88 17.77
C GLY A 139 10.24 20.07 18.22
N LYS A 140 10.32 18.78 17.90
CA LYS A 140 11.46 17.92 18.28
C LYS A 140 12.68 18.05 17.36
N GLY A 141 12.66 18.97 16.39
CA GLY A 141 13.75 19.20 15.45
C GLY A 141 13.42 20.25 14.39
N ALA A 142 14.31 20.37 13.39
CA ALA A 142 14.13 21.18 12.19
C ALA A 142 14.45 20.34 10.94
N HIS A 143 13.81 20.65 9.81
CA HIS A 143 14.01 19.97 8.52
C HIS A 143 13.82 18.44 8.58
N CYS A 144 12.81 17.99 9.34
CA CYS A 144 12.54 16.56 9.53
C CYS A 144 11.99 15.92 8.25
N PHE A 145 12.24 14.63 8.05
CA PHE A 145 11.69 13.88 6.92
C PHE A 145 11.24 12.49 7.38
N LEU A 146 10.30 11.88 6.66
CA LEU A 146 9.93 10.48 6.91
C LEU A 146 10.60 9.58 5.88
N ARG A 147 11.29 8.55 6.36
CA ARG A 147 11.91 7.52 5.53
C ARG A 147 11.45 6.14 6.00
N HIS A 148 10.92 5.34 5.09
CA HIS A 148 10.68 3.92 5.36
C HIS A 148 11.99 3.15 5.11
N ASP A 149 12.69 2.78 6.18
CA ASP A 149 13.97 2.07 6.05
C ASP A 149 13.80 0.58 5.77
N HIS A 150 14.72 0.01 4.99
CA HIS A 150 14.93 -1.44 5.01
C HIS A 150 15.71 -1.80 6.28
N LYS A 151 15.41 -2.94 6.93
CA LYS A 151 16.25 -3.41 8.05
C LYS A 151 17.70 -3.52 7.58
N ARG A 152 18.62 -2.74 8.18
CA ARG A 152 20.06 -3.04 8.09
C ARG A 152 20.33 -4.26 8.99
N PRO A 153 21.12 -5.25 8.54
CA PRO A 153 21.68 -6.23 9.45
C PRO A 153 22.42 -5.50 10.56
N ALA A 154 22.18 -5.88 11.82
CA ALA A 154 22.93 -5.32 12.93
C ALA A 154 24.43 -5.51 12.65
N ARG A 155 25.19 -4.40 12.59
CA ARG A 155 26.65 -4.50 12.63
C ARG A 155 26.99 -5.19 13.94
N ARG A 156 27.41 -6.46 13.89
CA ARG A 156 28.06 -7.10 15.04
C ARG A 156 29.24 -6.21 15.40
N GLY A 157 29.14 -5.56 16.55
CA GLY A 157 30.23 -4.77 17.10
C GLY A 157 31.46 -5.67 17.20
N ARG A 158 32.54 -5.26 16.55
CA ARG A 158 33.87 -5.79 16.82
C ARG A 158 34.23 -5.28 18.21
N ARG A 159 34.16 -6.14 19.22
CA ARG A 159 34.69 -5.84 20.55
C ARG A 159 36.23 -5.71 20.43
N PRO A 160 36.85 -4.74 21.12
CA PRO A 160 38.31 -4.60 21.17
C PRO A 160 38.98 -5.85 21.75
#